data_AF-A0A9E5F468-F1
#
_entry.id   AF-A0A9E5F468-F1
#
_cell.length_a   1.000
_cell.length_b   1.000
_cell.length_c   1.000
_cell.angle_alpha   90.00
_cell.angle_beta   90.00
_cell.angle_gamma   90.00
#
_symmetry.space_group_name_H-M   'P 1'
#
loop_
_entity.id
_entity.type
_entity.pdbx_description
1 polymer ?
#
loop_
_entity_poly.entity_id
_entity_poly.type
_entity_poly.pdbx_seq_one_letter_code
_entity_poly.pdbx_strand_id
1 'polypeptide(L)'
;YKIPSIQDTPRVFNANLIHNEGNTVNVKSTKAVGEPPLLLCLSVWTAIRDAVMSCRQNQLIPLPIPATAVTVLRALTPGEFEEK
;
A
#
# COMPACT_ATOMS: atom_id res chain seq x y z
N TYR A 1 14.04 3.59 -13.67
CA TYR A 1 13.27 3.97 -12.47
C TYR A 1 11.89 4.45 -12.92
N LYS A 2 10.80 3.96 -12.31
CA LYS A 2 9.41 4.29 -12.71
C LYS A 2 8.68 4.86 -11.49
N ILE A 3 8.38 6.16 -11.53
CA ILE A 3 7.52 6.80 -10.55
C ILE A 3 6.05 6.57 -10.91
N PRO A 4 5.12 6.64 -9.94
CA PRO A 4 3.69 6.57 -10.21
C PRO A 4 3.25 7.66 -11.21
N SER A 5 2.41 7.25 -12.16
CA SER A 5 1.73 8.08 -13.14
C SER A 5 0.26 8.27 -12.78
N ILE A 6 -0.48 9.02 -13.60
CA ILE A 6 -1.93 9.22 -13.40
C ILE A 6 -2.72 7.90 -13.36
N GLN A 7 -2.25 6.87 -14.07
CA GLN A 7 -2.92 5.57 -14.15
C GLN A 7 -2.71 4.72 -12.89
N ASP A 8 -1.71 5.03 -12.07
CA ASP A 8 -1.39 4.31 -10.84
C ASP A 8 -2.19 4.84 -9.63
N THR A 9 -2.91 5.95 -9.79
CA THR A 9 -3.75 6.53 -8.73
C THR A 9 -5.05 5.74 -8.59
N PRO A 10 -5.51 5.44 -7.36
CA PRO A 10 -6.81 4.79 -7.16
C PRO A 10 -7.94 5.54 -7.86
N ARG A 11 -8.79 4.81 -8.58
CA ARG A 11 -9.93 5.40 -9.31
C ARG A 11 -10.88 6.18 -8.40
N VAL A 12 -11.02 5.73 -7.15
CA VAL A 12 -11.72 6.44 -6.08
C VAL A 12 -10.70 6.76 -5.00
N PHE A 13 -10.38 8.03 -4.83
CA PHE A 13 -9.41 8.52 -3.86
C PHE A 13 -10.11 9.49 -2.89
N ASN A 14 -10.40 9.02 -1.67
CA ASN A 14 -11.07 9.81 -0.64
C ASN A 14 -10.05 10.29 0.38
N ALA A 15 -10.03 11.60 0.65
CA ALA A 15 -9.22 12.20 1.70
C ALA A 15 -10.08 13.21 2.47
N ASN A 16 -10.06 13.11 3.80
CA ASN A 16 -10.78 14.00 4.69
C ASN A 16 -9.83 14.46 5.80
N LEU A 17 -10.00 15.70 6.24
CA LEU A 17 -9.30 16.22 7.41
C LEU A 17 -10.16 15.99 8.64
N ILE A 18 -9.51 15.60 9.73
CA ILE A 18 -10.17 15.55 11.04
C ILE A 18 -10.23 16.96 11.62
N HIS A 19 -11.34 17.29 12.27
CA HIS A 19 -11.42 18.49 13.09
C HIS A 19 -10.65 18.25 14.40
N ASN A 20 -9.78 19.18 14.78
CA ASN A 20 -8.87 19.02 15.91
C ASN A 20 -8.85 20.27 16.79
N GLU A 21 -9.81 20.36 17.71
CA GLU A 21 -9.92 21.46 18.67
C GLU A 21 -8.90 21.37 19.81
N GLY A 22 -8.32 20.18 20.03
CA GLY A 22 -7.41 19.91 21.14
C GLY A 22 -5.97 20.39 20.93
N ASN A 23 -5.64 20.93 19.76
CA ASN A 23 -4.27 21.36 19.46
C ASN A 23 -4.06 22.83 19.81
N THR A 24 -3.64 23.10 21.04
CA THR A 24 -3.35 24.47 21.52
C THR A 24 -1.87 24.84 21.45
N VAL A 25 -1.00 23.87 21.18
CA VAL A 25 0.47 24.02 21.28
C VAL A 25 1.06 24.65 20.02
N ASN A 26 0.55 24.27 18.84
CA ASN A 26 1.11 24.72 17.56
C ASN A 26 0.48 26.01 17.08
N VAL A 27 1.20 26.74 16.21
CA VAL A 27 0.71 27.98 15.58
C VAL A 27 -0.64 27.73 14.92
N LYS A 28 -1.65 28.50 15.34
CA LYS A 28 -3.03 28.40 14.85
C LYS A 28 -3.58 26.97 14.88
N SER A 29 -3.20 26.17 15.88
CA SER A 29 -3.70 24.79 16.04
C SER A 29 -3.36 23.87 14.86
N THR A 30 -2.28 24.14 14.14
CA THR A 30 -1.84 23.37 12.97
C THR A 30 -1.08 22.09 13.32
N LYS A 31 -1.02 21.12 12.40
CA LYS A 31 -0.23 19.90 12.56
C LYS A 31 0.56 19.63 11.28
N ALA A 32 1.82 19.23 11.43
CA ALA A 32 2.64 18.78 10.31
C ALA A 32 2.08 17.46 9.74
N VAL A 33 1.88 17.43 8.43
CA VAL A 33 1.31 16.28 7.69
C VAL A 33 2.10 15.91 6.44
N GLY A 34 3.35 16.36 6.32
CA GLY A 34 4.20 16.05 5.16
C GLY A 34 4.56 14.56 5.09
N GLU A 35 5.19 14.05 6.13
CA GLU A 35 5.64 12.65 6.22
C GLU A 35 4.56 11.66 6.70
N PRO A 36 3.69 11.97 7.69
CA PRO A 36 2.78 10.98 8.28
C PRO A 36 1.90 10.22 7.27
N PRO A 37 1.32 10.85 6.23
CA PRO A 37 0.51 10.14 5.24
C PRO A 37 1.29 9.15 4.38
N LEU A 38 2.63 9.25 4.28
CA LEU A 38 3.43 8.35 3.46
C LEU A 38 3.23 6.89 3.87
N LEU A 39 3.12 6.61 5.18
CA LEU A 39 2.93 5.26 5.69
C LEU A 39 1.57 4.66 5.29
N LEU A 40 0.56 5.49 4.99
CA LEU A 40 -0.77 5.03 4.60
C LEU A 40 -0.75 4.27 3.26
N CYS A 41 0.27 4.44 2.42
CA CYS A 41 0.41 3.68 1.17
C CYS A 41 0.53 2.16 1.39
N LEU A 42 0.94 1.72 2.59
CA LEU A 42 0.97 0.29 2.94
C LEU A 42 -0.41 -0.37 2.90
N SER A 43 -1.50 0.41 2.93
CA SER A 43 -2.86 -0.09 2.66
C SER A 43 -2.98 -0.75 1.28
N VAL A 44 -2.33 -0.20 0.25
CA VAL A 44 -2.33 -0.78 -1.11
C VAL A 44 -1.51 -2.07 -1.13
N TRP A 45 -0.35 -2.07 -0.48
CA TRP A 45 0.49 -3.27 -0.40
C TRP A 45 -0.21 -4.41 0.37
N THR A 46 -0.88 -4.10 1.47
CA THR A 46 -1.65 -5.09 2.24
C THR A 46 -2.85 -5.62 1.45
N ALA A 47 -3.54 -4.77 0.67
CA ALA A 47 -4.60 -5.21 -0.23
C ALA A 47 -4.10 -6.16 -1.33
N ILE A 48 -2.92 -5.90 -1.91
CA ILE A 48 -2.30 -6.82 -2.89
C ILE A 48 -1.95 -8.15 -2.21
N ARG A 49 -1.36 -8.12 -1.02
CA ARG A 49 -1.02 -9.33 -0.26
C ARG A 49 -2.28 -10.16 0.03
N ASP A 50 -3.35 -9.52 0.49
CA ASP A 50 -4.63 -10.17 0.78
C ASP A 50 -5.24 -10.81 -0.48
N ALA A 51 -5.22 -10.11 -1.62
CA ALA A 51 -5.67 -10.66 -2.90
C ALA A 51 -4.88 -11.91 -3.33
N VAL A 52 -3.55 -11.89 -3.16
CA VAL A 52 -2.70 -13.05 -3.46
C VAL A 52 -3.01 -14.21 -2.50
N MET A 53 -3.20 -13.94 -1.21
CA MET A 53 -3.57 -14.96 -0.22
C MET A 53 -4.93 -15.60 -0.53
N SER A 54 -5.90 -14.80 -0.96
CA SER A 54 -7.22 -15.29 -1.39
C SER A 54 -7.12 -16.31 -2.55
N CYS A 55 -6.22 -16.09 -3.51
CA CYS A 55 -5.96 -17.04 -4.60
C CYS A 55 -5.28 -18.34 -4.16
N ARG A 56 -4.80 -18.39 -2.91
CA ARG A 56 -3.85 -19.39 -2.40
C ARG A 56 -4.39 -20.06 -1.14
N GLN A 57 -5.71 -20.25 -1.09
CA GLN A 57 -6.42 -20.88 0.04
C GLN A 57 -6.16 -20.17 1.38
N ASN A 58 -5.98 -18.84 1.33
CA ASN A 58 -5.72 -17.99 2.49
C ASN A 58 -4.44 -18.35 3.27
N GLN A 59 -3.46 -18.97 2.61
CA GLN A 59 -2.15 -19.24 3.21
C GLN A 59 -1.35 -17.95 3.38
N LEU A 60 -0.57 -17.86 4.45
CA LEU A 60 0.26 -16.70 4.71
C LEU A 60 1.46 -16.69 3.75
N ILE A 61 1.50 -15.71 2.84
CA ILE A 61 2.54 -15.61 1.82
C ILE A 61 3.50 -14.45 2.15
N PRO A 62 4.82 -14.69 2.11
CA PRO A 62 5.82 -13.64 2.20
C PRO A 62 5.86 -12.87 0.87
N LEU A 63 5.27 -11.67 0.84
CA LEU A 63 5.36 -10.76 -0.30
C LEU A 63 6.47 -9.73 -0.01
N PRO A 64 7.54 -9.60 -0.80
CA PRO A 64 8.53 -8.57 -0.56
C PRO A 64 8.02 -7.18 -0.97
N ILE A 65 8.64 -6.14 -0.42
CA ILE A 65 8.44 -4.74 -0.82
C ILE A 65 9.64 -4.35 -1.72
N PRO A 66 9.44 -3.76 -2.91
CA PRO A 66 8.15 -3.42 -3.53
C PRO A 66 7.43 -4.64 -4.15
N ALA A 67 6.09 -4.65 -4.06
CA ALA A 67 5.23 -5.65 -4.69
C ALA A 67 5.10 -5.38 -6.21
N THR A 68 6.19 -5.56 -6.94
CA THR A 68 6.21 -5.40 -8.41
C THR A 68 5.38 -6.46 -9.11
N ALA A 69 4.99 -6.24 -10.37
CA ALA A 69 4.21 -7.20 -11.15
C ALA A 69 4.85 -8.60 -11.19
N VAL A 70 6.18 -8.69 -11.36
CA VAL A 70 6.88 -9.99 -11.36
C VAL A 70 6.86 -10.66 -9.99
N THR A 71 6.97 -9.88 -8.90
CA THR A 71 6.86 -10.40 -7.54
C THR A 71 5.47 -10.96 -7.28
N VAL A 72 4.42 -10.24 -7.69
CA VAL A 72 3.03 -10.68 -7.55
C VAL A 72 2.79 -11.94 -8.38
N LEU A 73 3.27 -11.98 -9.62
CA LEU A 73 3.15 -13.16 -10.48
C LEU A 73 3.82 -14.39 -9.86
N ARG A 74 5.07 -14.27 -9.39
CA ARG A 74 5.77 -15.35 -8.68
C ARG A 74 5.05 -15.81 -7.42
N ALA A 75 4.43 -14.89 -6.70
CA ALA A 75 3.66 -15.20 -5.50
C ALA A 75 2.35 -15.94 -5.81
N LEU A 76 1.78 -15.75 -7.00
CA LEU A 76 0.59 -16.45 -7.48
C LEU A 76 0.91 -17.86 -8.02
N THR A 77 1.99 -17.99 -8.82
CA THR A 77 2.34 -19.24 -9.54
C THR A 77 3.81 -19.67 -9.31
N PRO A 78 4.23 -20.00 -8.07
CA PRO A 78 5.61 -20.33 -7.74
C PRO A 78 6.13 -21.56 -8.51
N GLY A 79 5.28 -22.56 -8.76
CA GLY A 79 5.65 -23.78 -9.47
C GLY A 79 5.98 -23.57 -10.94
N GLU A 80 5.66 -22.41 -11.53
CA GLU A 80 6.11 -22.04 -12.88
C GLU A 80 7.52 -21.44 -12.89
N PHE A 81 8.05 -21.05 -11.73
CA PHE A 81 9.35 -20.40 -11.56
C PHE A 81 10.33 -21.21 -10.71
N GLU A 82 9.93 -22.38 -10.22
CA GLU A 82 10.87 -23.37 -9.67
C GLU A 82 11.65 -23.96 -10.85
N GLU A 83 12.94 -23.61 -10.94
CA GLU A 83 13.87 -24.30 -11.85
C GLU A 83 13.85 -25.80 -11.54
N LYS A 84 13.79 -26.62 -12.58
CA LYS A 84 14.12 -28.04 -12.49
C LYS A 84 15.57 -28.24 -12.06
#